data_AF-X0Z331-F1
#
_entry.id   AF-X0Z331-F1
#
_cell.length_a   1.000
_cell.length_b   1.000
_cell.length_c   1.000
_cell.angle_alpha   90.00
_cell.angle_beta   90.00
_cell.angle_gamma   90.00
#
_symmetry.space_group_name_H-M   'P 1'
#
loop_
_entity.id
_entity.type
_entity.pdbx_description
1 polymer ?
#
loop_
_entity_poly.entity_id
_entity_poly.type
_entity_poly.pdbx_seq_one_letter_code
_entity_poly.pdbx_strand_id
1 'polypeptide(L)' 'STPEPYVKAIYGQYRKLSHEMHEEPFSYVYFYANLSYLQSIGLILLLSTKVGRTYTNRIQPLFEPESLEAVWQARFG' A
#
# COMPACT_ATOMS: atom_id res chain seq x y z
N SER A 1 -0.37 -0.86 16.28
CA SER A 1 0.91 -1.29 15.67
C SER A 1 0.89 -0.90 14.21
N THR A 2 1.89 -0.17 13.74
CA THR A 2 2.02 0.14 12.31
C THR A 2 2.15 -1.18 11.54
N PRO A 3 1.38 -1.41 10.45
CA PRO A 3 1.61 -2.58 9.59
C PRO A 3 3.08 -2.71 9.25
N GLU A 4 3.59 -3.94 9.28
CA GLU A 4 4.82 -4.22 8.57
C GLU A 4 4.60 -3.83 7.09
N PRO A 5 5.53 -3.09 6.46
CA PRO A 5 5.34 -2.51 5.13
C PRO A 5 5.40 -3.55 4.01
N TYR A 6 5.07 -4.82 4.30
CA TYR A 6 5.01 -5.90 3.33
C TYR A 6 3.67 -5.91 2.61
N VAL A 7 3.71 -6.11 1.29
CA VAL A 7 2.53 -6.06 0.41
C VAL A 7 1.38 -6.93 0.92
N LYS A 8 1.67 -8.15 1.40
CA LYS A 8 0.63 -9.05 1.92
C LYS A 8 -0.01 -8.54 3.22
N ALA A 9 0.77 -7.95 4.12
CA ALA A 9 0.26 -7.40 5.37
C ALA A 9 -0.61 -6.16 5.11
N ILE A 10 -0.13 -5.28 4.23
CA ILE A 10 -0.89 -4.09 3.77
C ILE A 10 -2.17 -4.50 3.06
N TYR A 11 -2.14 -5.49 2.16
CA TYR A 11 -3.35 -6.02 1.53
C TYR A 11 -4.34 -6.58 2.56
N GLY A 12 -3.86 -7.28 3.59
CA GLY A 12 -4.69 -7.77 4.68
C GLY A 12 -5.43 -6.63 5.40
N GLN A 13 -4.75 -5.52 5.67
CA GLN A 13 -5.36 -4.34 6.28
C GLN A 13 -6.31 -3.61 5.35
N TYR A 14 -5.95 -3.46 4.07
CA TYR A 14 -6.82 -2.90 3.04
C TYR A 14 -8.16 -3.64 3.00
N ARG A 15 -8.15 -4.99 2.97
CA ARG A 15 -9.39 -5.78 3.01
C ARG A 15 -10.22 -5.51 4.26
N LYS A 16 -9.57 -5.42 5.43
CA LYS A 16 -10.26 -5.13 6.70
C LYS A 16 -10.97 -3.78 6.64
N LEU A 17 -10.26 -2.74 6.15
CA LEU A 17 -10.80 -1.39 6.00
C LEU A 17 -11.95 -1.34 4.98
N SER A 18 -11.83 -1.99 3.82
CA SER A 18 -12.92 -2.07 2.84
C SER A 18 -14.18 -2.66 3.46
N HIS A 19 -14.06 -3.77 4.19
CA HIS A 19 -15.20 -4.38 4.87
C HIS A 19 -15.80 -3.49 5.96
N GLU A 20 -14.98 -2.78 6.75
CA GLU A 20 -15.47 -1.80 7.75
C GLU A 20 -16.26 -0.65 7.09
N MET A 21 -15.89 -0.29 5.86
CA MET A 21 -16.56 0.72 5.04
C MET A 21 -17.69 0.16 4.15
N HIS A 22 -18.03 -1.14 4.30
CA HIS A 22 -19.05 -1.83 3.50
C HIS A 22 -18.75 -1.85 1.99
N GLU A 23 -17.48 -1.82 1.62
CA GLU A 23 -16.99 -1.95 0.24
C GLU A 23 -16.41 -3.35 -0.02
N GLU A 24 -16.55 -3.82 -1.27
CA GLU A 24 -15.91 -5.05 -1.72
C GLU A 24 -14.42 -4.77 -2.03
N PRO A 25 -13.47 -5.45 -1.36
CA PRO A 25 -12.06 -5.22 -1.62
C PRO A 25 -11.66 -5.77 -2.99
N PHE A 26 -10.66 -5.13 -3.60
CA PHE A 26 -10.02 -5.67 -4.80
C PHE A 26 -9.44 -7.07 -4.58
N SER A 27 -9.39 -7.85 -5.66
CA SER A 27 -8.59 -9.08 -5.68
C SER A 27 -7.11 -8.76 -5.46
N TYR A 28 -6.35 -9.70 -4.92
CA TYR A 28 -4.92 -9.50 -4.64
C TYR A 28 -4.13 -9.12 -5.89
N VAL A 29 -4.45 -9.73 -7.03
CA VAL A 29 -3.79 -9.45 -8.31
C VAL A 29 -4.07 -8.02 -8.77
N TYR A 30 -5.33 -7.57 -8.66
CA TYR A 30 -5.70 -6.21 -9.04
C TYR A 30 -5.12 -5.16 -8.08
N PHE A 31 -5.14 -5.43 -6.78
CA PHE A 31 -4.44 -4.62 -5.78
C PHE A 31 -2.95 -4.49 -6.10
N TYR A 32 -2.29 -5.61 -6.43
CA TYR A 32 -0.87 -5.60 -6.79
C TYR A 32 -0.61 -4.83 -8.09
N ALA A 33 -1.50 -4.94 -9.09
CA ALA A 33 -1.40 -4.14 -10.32
C ALA A 33 -1.49 -2.64 -10.04
N ASN A 34 -2.32 -2.21 -9.08
CA ASN A 34 -2.37 -0.83 -8.63
C ASN A 34 -1.04 -0.40 -7.97
N LEU A 35 -0.40 -1.27 -7.17
CA LEU A 35 0.94 -0.97 -6.64
C LEU A 35 1.99 -0.80 -7.75
N SER A 36 1.98 -1.68 -8.75
CA SER A 36 2.86 -1.53 -9.93
C SER A 36 2.61 -0.21 -10.66
N TYR A 37 1.35 0.22 -10.78
CA TYR A 37 0.99 1.51 -11.35
C TYR A 37 1.54 2.68 -10.50
N LEU A 38 1.33 2.68 -9.18
CA LEU A 38 1.88 3.70 -8.27
C LEU A 38 3.41 3.79 -8.34
N GLN A 39 4.09 2.65 -8.52
CA GLN A 39 5.54 2.65 -8.74
C GLN A 39 5.92 3.29 -10.08
N SER A 40 5.18 2.98 -11.16
CA SER A 40 5.47 3.52 -12.49
C SER A 40 5.39 5.06 -12.56
N ILE A 41 4.55 5.65 -11.71
CA ILE A 41 4.41 7.11 -11.59
C ILE A 41 5.26 7.72 -10.46
N GLY A 42 6.17 6.94 -9.87
CA GLY A 42 7.16 7.44 -8.91
C GLY A 42 6.62 7.75 -7.51
N LEU A 43 5.48 7.18 -7.11
CA LEU A 43 4.93 7.40 -5.76
C LEU A 43 5.45 6.40 -4.73
N ILE A 44 5.74 5.17 -5.16
CA ILE A 44 6.27 4.12 -4.29
C ILE A 44 7.41 3.37 -4.96
N LEU A 45 8.16 2.63 -4.16
CA LEU A 45 9.13 1.64 -4.57
C LEU A 45 8.74 0.27 -3.99
N LEU A 46 8.67 -0.76 -4.83
CA LEU A 46 8.52 -2.16 -4.41
C LEU A 46 9.89 -2.82 -4.30
N LEU A 47 10.30 -3.09 -3.07
CA LEU A 47 11.58 -3.71 -2.75
C LEU A 47 11.41 -5.20 -2.51
N SER A 48 12.02 -6.04 -3.36
CA SER A 48 12.10 -7.47 -3.10
C SER A 48 13.01 -7.72 -1.90
N THR A 49 12.43 -8.23 -0.82
CA THR A 49 13.10 -8.41 0.47
C THR A 49 13.02 -9.88 0.86
N LYS A 50 14.14 -10.47 1.25
CA LYS A 50 14.18 -11.85 1.74
C LYS A 50 13.86 -11.86 3.24
N VAL A 51 12.76 -12.51 3.62
CA VAL A 51 12.38 -12.74 5.03
C VAL A 51 12.48 -14.24 5.28
N GLY A 52 13.52 -14.65 6.01
CA GLY A 52 13.85 -16.07 6.20
C GLY A 52 14.16 -16.78 4.88
N ARG A 53 13.30 -17.73 4.49
CA ARG A 53 13.42 -18.50 3.23
C ARG A 53 12.53 -17.99 2.10
N THR A 54 11.74 -16.94 2.32
CA THR A 54 10.74 -16.45 1.35
C THR A 54 11.06 -15.02 0.91
N TYR A 55 10.87 -14.72 -0.37
CA TYR A 55 10.90 -13.35 -0.87
C TYR A 55 9.52 -12.72 -0.72
N THR A 56 9.48 -11.51 -0.16
CA THR A 56 8.28 -10.68 -0.05
C THR A 56 8.60 -9.28 -0.56
N ASN A 57 7.61 -8.59 -1.09
CA ASN A 57 7.78 -7.21 -1.51
C ASN A 57 7.42 -6.28 -0.37
N ARG A 58 8.32 -5.34 -0.09
CA ARG A 58 8.11 -4.22 0.82
C ARG A 58 7.74 -2.98 0.01
N ILE A 59 6.74 -2.25 0.48
CA ILE A 59 6.31 -0.97 -0.07
C ILE A 59 7.09 0.13 0.64
N GLN A 60 7.73 1.01 -0.12
CA GLN A 60 8.37 2.21 0.39
C GLN A 60 7.80 3.44 -0.33
N PRO A 61 7.11 4.35 0.36
CA PRO A 61 6.73 5.64 -0.21
C PRO A 61 7.97 6.43 -0.67
N LEU A 62 7.83 7.16 -1.76
CA LEU A 62 8.86 8.08 -2.29
C LEU A 62 8.56 9.55 -1.95
N PHE A 63 7.65 9.77 -1.01
CA PHE A 63 7.24 11.07 -0.51
C PHE A 63 7.16 11.02 1.01
N GLU A 64 7.28 12.18 1.64
CA GLU A 64 7.16 12.32 3.09
C GLU A 64 5.69 12.18 3.52
N PRO A 65 5.39 11.50 4.64
CA PRO A 65 4.01 11.32 5.13
C PRO A 65 3.21 12.63 5.27
N GLU A 66 3.87 13.71 5.68
CA GLU A 66 3.28 15.04 5.84
C GLU A 66 2.78 15.60 4.51
N SER A 67 3.44 15.23 3.40
CA SER A 67 3.00 15.64 2.05
C SER A 67 1.68 14.98 1.68
N LEU A 68 1.46 13.72 2.08
CA LEU A 68 0.20 13.03 1.85
C LEU A 68 -0.93 13.67 2.65
N GLU A 69 -0.68 13.99 3.92
CA GLU A 69 -1.67 14.65 4.78
C GLU A 69 -2.06 16.02 4.24
N ALA A 70 -1.09 16.84 3.82
CA ALA A 70 -1.35 18.14 3.22
C ALA A 70 -2.21 18.06 1.95
N VAL A 71 -1.90 17.12 1.05
CA VAL A 71 -2.68 16.89 -0.18
C VAL A 71 -4.08 16.37 0.13
N TRP A 72 -4.20 15.48 1.12
CA TRP A 72 -5.49 14.94 1.55
C TRP A 72 -6.41 16.05 2.08
N GLN A 73 -5.91 16.88 3.00
CA GLN A 73 -6.67 18.00 3.55
C GLN A 73 -7.05 19.01 2.46
N ALA A 74 -6.15 19.33 1.53
CA ALA A 74 -6.46 20.23 0.44
C ALA A 74 -7.57 19.69 -0.51
N ARG A 75 -7.72 18.36 -0.62
CA ARG A 75 -8.66 17.74 -1.56
C ARG A 75 -10.01 17.36 -0.93
N PHE A 76 -10.01 17.00 0.35
CA PHE A 76 -11.17 16.42 1.05
C PHE A 76 -11.51 17.10 2.39
N GLY A 77 -10.66 18.01 2.87
CA GLY A 77 -10.90 18.83 4.06
C GLY A 77 -11.73 20.08 3.77
#